data_AF-A0A8D1HBP9-F1
#
_entry.id   AF-A0A8D1HBP9-F1
#
_cell.length_a   1.000
_cell.length_b   1.000
_cell.length_c   1.000
_cell.angle_alpha   90.00
_cell.angle_beta   90.00
_cell.angle_gamma   90.00
#
_symmetry.space_group_name_H-M   'P 1'
#
loop_
_entity.id
_entity.type
_entity.pdbx_description
1 polymer ?
#
loop_
_entity_poly.entity_id
_entity_poly.type
_entity_poly.pdbx_seq_one_letter_code
_entity_poly.pdbx_strand_id
1 'polypeptide(L)'
;MCLWAICISSLKKCLFRSFAHFLTGLMGFLLLNYLSCLYILEIKPLSVALFETIFSHSVGCLFFFFLMSSFVVQKLVSLIRSHWFIFAFISVAWGD
;
A
#
# COMPACT_ATOMS: atom_id res chain seq x y z
N MET A 1 -11.51 -28.47 1.50
CA MET A 1 -10.13 -27.94 1.35
C MET A 1 -9.93 -27.11 0.06
N CYS A 2 -10.44 -27.55 -1.09
CA CYS A 2 -10.17 -26.90 -2.40
C CYS A 2 -10.67 -25.45 -2.54
N LEU A 3 -11.88 -25.15 -2.06
CA LEU A 3 -12.51 -23.82 -2.17
C LEU A 3 -11.70 -22.72 -1.45
N TRP A 4 -11.05 -23.09 -0.35
CA TRP A 4 -10.19 -22.22 0.44
C TRP A 4 -8.86 -21.91 -0.25
N ALA A 5 -8.20 -22.93 -0.81
CA ALA A 5 -6.98 -22.74 -1.58
C ALA A 5 -7.21 -21.81 -2.78
N ILE A 6 -8.37 -21.95 -3.45
CA ILE A 6 -8.79 -21.09 -4.56
C ILE A 6 -9.05 -19.66 -4.07
N CYS A 7 -9.76 -19.48 -2.96
CA CYS A 7 -10.06 -18.16 -2.39
C CYS A 7 -8.77 -17.40 -2.00
N ILE A 8 -7.85 -18.04 -1.28
CA ILE A 8 -6.55 -17.46 -0.88
C ILE A 8 -5.68 -17.14 -2.09
N SER A 9 -5.62 -18.05 -3.07
CA SER A 9 -4.85 -17.86 -4.30
C SER A 9 -5.37 -16.66 -5.11
N SER A 10 -6.69 -16.58 -5.30
CA SER A 10 -7.35 -15.46 -5.96
C SER A 10 -7.11 -14.14 -5.23
N LEU A 11 -7.22 -14.15 -3.91
CA LEU A 11 -7.02 -12.97 -3.06
C LEU A 11 -5.59 -12.46 -3.09
N LYS A 12 -4.59 -13.35 -3.00
CA LYS A 12 -3.18 -13.01 -3.17
C LYS A 12 -2.92 -12.38 -4.54
N LYS A 13 -3.49 -12.94 -5.60
CA LYS A 13 -3.32 -12.43 -6.98
C LYS A 13 -3.94 -11.03 -7.14
N CYS A 14 -5.13 -10.82 -6.58
CA CYS A 14 -5.82 -9.52 -6.60
C CYS A 14 -5.04 -8.46 -5.82
N LEU A 15 -4.62 -8.79 -4.59
CA LEU A 15 -3.81 -7.90 -3.74
C LEU A 15 -2.48 -7.54 -4.40
N PHE A 16 -1.78 -8.51 -4.97
CA PHE A 16 -0.51 -8.28 -5.63
C PHE A 16 -0.65 -7.34 -6.84
N ARG A 17 -1.72 -7.51 -7.63
CA ARG A 17 -2.02 -6.63 -8.76
C ARG A 17 -2.36 -5.21 -8.30
N SER A 18 -3.20 -5.06 -7.28
CA SER A 18 -3.55 -3.75 -6.72
C SER A 18 -2.34 -3.04 -6.13
N PHE A 19 -1.50 -3.77 -5.38
CA PHE A 19 -0.25 -3.26 -4.81
C PHE A 19 0.73 -2.81 -5.90
N ALA A 20 0.88 -3.59 -6.98
CA ALA A 20 1.72 -3.22 -8.11
C ALA A 20 1.24 -1.93 -8.79
N HIS A 21 -0.07 -1.78 -9.04
CA HIS A 21 -0.62 -0.54 -9.61
C HIS A 21 -0.40 0.67 -8.69
N PHE A 22 -0.64 0.49 -7.39
CA PHE A 22 -0.43 1.53 -6.40
C PHE A 22 1.06 1.95 -6.33
N LEU A 23 1.97 0.98 -6.31
CA LEU A 23 3.41 1.22 -6.28
C LEU A 23 3.91 1.93 -7.55
N THR A 24 3.40 1.54 -8.72
CA THR A 24 3.76 2.19 -9.99
C THR A 24 3.33 3.66 -10.02
N GLY A 25 2.11 3.97 -9.56
CA GLY A 25 1.64 5.36 -9.46
C GLY A 25 2.47 6.17 -8.47
N LEU A 26 2.80 5.59 -7.32
CA LEU A 26 3.65 6.20 -6.30
C LEU A 26 5.06 6.50 -6.83
N MET A 27 5.68 5.56 -7.54
CA MET A 27 7.01 5.74 -8.14
C MET A 27 7.03 6.88 -9.16
N GLY A 28 6.00 6.99 -10.00
CA GLY A 28 5.88 8.09 -10.96
C GLY A 28 5.78 9.45 -10.27
N PHE A 29 4.97 9.54 -9.21
CA PHE A 29 4.82 10.77 -8.44
C PHE A 29 6.11 11.16 -7.70
N LEU A 30 6.81 10.18 -7.13
CA LEU A 30 8.09 10.41 -6.45
C LEU A 30 9.18 10.88 -7.43
N LEU A 31 9.23 10.29 -8.63
CA LEU A 31 10.16 10.67 -9.69
C LEU A 31 9.91 12.10 -10.20
N LEU A 32 8.64 12.47 -10.42
CA LEU A 32 8.24 13.83 -10.81
C LEU A 32 8.67 14.85 -9.74
N ASN A 33 8.43 14.53 -8.47
CA ASN A 33 8.81 15.39 -7.36
C ASN A 33 10.34 15.55 -7.25
N TYR A 34 11.09 14.46 -7.44
CA TYR A 34 12.56 14.49 -7.47
C TYR A 34 13.10 15.34 -8.63
N LEU A 35 12.54 15.20 -9.84
CA LEU A 35 12.96 15.97 -11.00
C LEU A 35 12.65 17.47 -10.85
N SER A 36 11.47 17.80 -10.31
CA SER A 36 11.14 19.19 -9.94
C SER A 36 12.11 19.75 -8.91
N CYS A 37 12.51 18.96 -7.92
CA CYS A 37 13.47 19.33 -6.89
C CYS A 37 14.85 19.67 -7.50
N LEU A 38 15.36 18.81 -8.38
CA LEU A 38 16.60 19.03 -9.13
C LEU A 38 16.53 20.30 -10.00
N TYR A 39 15.44 20.47 -10.74
CA TYR A 39 15.26 21.63 -11.62
C TYR A 39 15.25 22.96 -10.84
N ILE A 40 14.57 22.97 -9.69
CA ILE A 40 14.51 24.15 -8.81
C ILE A 40 15.88 24.46 -8.22
N LEU A 41 16.63 23.43 -7.79
CA LEU A 41 17.97 23.56 -7.24
C LEU A 41 18.97 24.12 -8.27
N GLU A 42 18.82 23.75 -9.54
CA GLU A 42 19.66 24.23 -10.64
C GLU A 42 19.39 25.71 -10.98
N ILE A 43 18.13 26.16 -10.92
CA ILE A 43 17.76 27.51 -11.34
C ILE A 43 17.99 28.57 -10.27
N LYS A 44 17.61 28.31 -9.00
CA LYS A 44 17.77 29.32 -7.93
C LYS A 44 17.59 28.74 -6.53
N PRO A 45 18.55 28.87 -5.61
CA PRO A 45 18.38 28.45 -4.23
C PRO A 45 17.33 29.28 -3.45
N LEU A 46 16.89 30.44 -3.97
CA LEU A 46 15.88 31.28 -3.29
C LEU A 46 14.46 30.69 -3.34
N SER A 47 14.13 29.84 -4.32
CA SER A 47 12.83 29.15 -4.40
C SER A 47 12.75 27.90 -3.52
N VAL A 48 13.83 27.55 -2.82
CA VAL A 48 13.89 26.41 -1.88
C VAL A 48 12.83 26.52 -0.79
N ALA A 49 12.58 27.72 -0.24
CA ALA A 49 11.61 27.90 0.85
C ALA A 49 10.16 27.55 0.45
N LEU A 50 9.75 27.91 -0.78
CA LEU A 50 8.43 27.55 -1.33
C LEU A 50 8.37 26.07 -1.73
N PHE A 51 9.50 25.53 -2.19
CA PHE A 51 9.61 24.13 -2.51
C PHE A 51 9.47 23.24 -1.27
N GLU A 52 10.10 23.59 -0.15
CA GLU A 52 9.99 22.85 1.11
C GLU A 52 8.54 22.76 1.63
N THR A 53 7.76 23.84 1.47
CA THR A 53 6.35 23.86 1.88
C THR A 53 5.48 23.00 0.98
N ILE A 54 5.68 23.06 -0.35
CA ILE A 54 4.94 22.20 -1.29
C ILE A 54 5.35 20.72 -1.14
N PHE A 55 6.64 20.46 -0.95
CA PHE A 55 7.19 19.11 -0.77
C PHE A 55 6.68 18.47 0.52
N SER A 56 6.73 19.18 1.64
CA SER A 56 6.22 18.67 2.92
C SER A 56 4.73 18.35 2.86
N HIS A 57 3.92 19.21 2.23
CA HIS A 57 2.49 18.94 2.03
C HIS A 57 2.26 17.73 1.11
N SER A 58 3.01 17.63 0.02
CA SER A 58 2.97 16.51 -0.92
C SER A 58 3.30 15.17 -0.24
N VAL A 59 4.39 15.13 0.54
CA VAL A 59 4.79 13.97 1.34
C VAL A 59 3.74 13.64 2.41
N GLY A 60 3.16 14.65 3.06
CA GLY A 60 2.08 14.47 4.04
C GLY A 60 0.82 13.87 3.44
N CYS A 61 0.40 14.34 2.26
CA CYS A 61 -0.74 13.79 1.52
C CYS A 61 -0.48 12.34 1.08
N LEU A 62 0.71 12.06 0.54
CA LEU A 62 1.13 10.70 0.18
C LEU A 62 1.12 9.76 1.38
N PHE A 63 1.62 10.23 2.53
CA PHE A 63 1.63 9.47 3.77
C PHE A 63 0.20 9.13 4.21
N PHE A 64 -0.72 10.08 4.14
CA PHE A 64 -2.14 9.84 4.46
C PHE A 64 -2.77 8.84 3.49
N PHE A 65 -2.55 8.99 2.18
CA PHE A 65 -3.01 8.03 1.17
C PHE A 65 -2.45 6.63 1.40
N PHE A 66 -1.16 6.52 1.72
CA PHE A 66 -0.51 5.26 2.04
C PHE A 66 -1.10 4.63 3.31
N LEU A 67 -1.34 5.42 4.36
CA LEU A 67 -1.94 4.94 5.60
C LEU A 67 -3.36 4.41 5.37
N MET A 68 -4.18 5.13 4.60
CA MET A 68 -5.53 4.72 4.24
C MET A 68 -5.55 3.44 3.38
N SER A 69 -4.69 3.36 2.36
CA SER A 69 -4.52 2.16 1.53
C SER A 69 -4.08 0.96 2.38
N SER A 70 -3.13 1.18 3.30
CA SER A 70 -2.64 0.17 4.23
C SER A 70 -3.72 -0.32 5.19
N PHE A 71 -4.59 0.57 5.67
CA PHE A 71 -5.68 0.23 6.58
C PHE A 71 -6.68 -0.74 5.94
N VAL A 72 -7.06 -0.51 4.69
CA VAL A 72 -7.96 -1.41 3.94
C VAL A 72 -7.31 -2.79 3.76
N VAL A 73 -6.03 -2.81 3.37
CA VAL A 73 -5.28 -4.07 3.20
C VAL A 73 -5.11 -4.80 4.54
N GLN A 74 -4.78 -4.11 5.62
CA GLN A 74 -4.64 -4.70 6.95
C GLN A 74 -5.95 -5.31 7.46
N LYS A 75 -7.08 -4.62 7.25
CA LYS A 75 -8.41 -5.14 7.63
C LYS A 75 -8.74 -6.42 6.87
N LEU A 76 -8.45 -6.46 5.57
CA LEU A 76 -8.61 -7.64 4.74
C LEU A 76 -7.70 -8.79 5.20
N VAL A 77 -6.42 -8.51 5.49
CA VAL A 77 -5.46 -9.51 5.98
C VAL A 77 -5.89 -10.06 7.35
N SER A 78 -6.41 -9.21 8.24
CA SER A 78 -6.94 -9.64 9.53
C SER A 78 -8.14 -10.58 9.39
N LEU A 79 -9.01 -10.31 8.40
CA LEU A 79 -10.18 -11.14 8.10
C LEU A 79 -9.77 -12.53 7.58
N ILE A 80 -8.77 -12.59 6.69
CA ILE A 80 -8.23 -13.86 6.20
C ILE A 80 -7.66 -14.68 7.36
N ARG A 81 -6.92 -14.02 8.25
CA ARG A 81 -6.28 -14.67 9.40
C ARG A 81 -7.31 -15.22 10.39
N SER A 82 -8.35 -14.46 10.73
CA SER A 82 -9.40 -14.91 11.66
C SER A 82 -10.18 -16.10 11.09
N HIS A 83 -10.51 -16.06 9.81
CA HIS A 83 -11.14 -17.18 9.14
C HIS A 83 -10.27 -18.44 9.25
N TRP A 84 -8.95 -18.31 9.03
CA TRP A 84 -8.02 -19.43 9.08
C TRP A 84 -7.96 -20.07 10.47
N PHE A 85 -7.99 -19.26 11.53
CA PHE A 85 -8.08 -19.74 12.91
C PHE A 85 -9.35 -20.53 13.18
N ILE A 86 -10.52 -20.03 12.75
CA ILE A 86 -11.81 -20.72 12.91
C ILE A 86 -11.76 -22.10 12.24
N PHE A 87 -11.18 -22.18 11.05
CA PHE A 87 -11.07 -23.42 10.31
C PHE A 87 -10.13 -24.43 10.99
N ALA A 88 -9.02 -23.96 11.57
CA ALA A 88 -8.13 -24.80 12.36
C ALA A 88 -8.84 -25.40 13.59
N PHE A 89 -9.65 -24.60 14.29
CA PHE A 89 -10.47 -25.10 15.42
C PHE A 89 -11.48 -26.16 14.99
N ILE A 90 -12.19 -25.96 13.88
CA ILE A 90 -13.15 -26.95 13.35
C ILE A 90 -12.44 -28.25 12.96
N SER A 91 -11.25 -28.16 12.35
CA SER A 91 -10.46 -29.33 11.97
C SER A 91 -9.96 -30.13 13.18
N VAL A 92 -9.69 -29.47 14.30
CA VAL A 92 -9.31 -30.12 15.56
C VAL A 92 -10.53 -30.79 16.21
N ALA A 93 -11.67 -30.10 16.26
CA ALA A 93 -12.88 -30.61 16.90
C ALA A 93 -13.56 -31.77 16.14
N TRP A 94 -13.35 -31.87 14.82
CA TRP A 94 -13.87 -32.97 14.00
C TRP A 94 -12.91 -34.18 13.96
N GLY A 95 -11.70 -34.05 14.54
CA GLY A 95 -10.64 -35.05 14.49
C GLY A 95 -10.71 -36.14 15.57
N ASP A 96 -11.79 -36.23 16.35
CA ASP A 96 -12.07 -37.27 17.35
C ASP A 96 -13.27 -38.14 16.95
#